data_AF-A0A2N5A4T6-F1
#
_entry.id   AF-A0A2N5A4T6-F1
#
_cell.length_a   1.000
_cell.length_b   1.000
_cell.length_c   1.000
_cell.angle_alpha   90.00
_cell.angle_beta   90.00
_cell.angle_gamma   90.00
#
_symmetry.space_group_name_H-M   'P 1'
#
loop_
_entity.id
_entity.type
_entity.pdbx_description
1 polymer ?
#
loop_
_entity_poly.entity_id
_entity_poly.type
_entity_poly.pdbx_seq_one_letter_code
_entity_poly.pdbx_strand_id
1 'polypeptide(L)'
;MTRIFAPRPLTLLLCAAAALTSFSALAFQQSGKITAGSDMTFFPYEYMENNKPAGFDIELLDGLAKTMGREAVNIDTRFPNLIP
;
A
#
# COMPACT_ATOMS: atom_id res chain seq x y z
N MET A 1 -46.35 2.08 9.08
CA MET A 1 -46.07 3.07 8.02
C MET A 1 -44.62 3.50 8.15
N THR A 2 -43.73 2.92 7.34
CA THR A 2 -42.29 3.22 7.38
C THR A 2 -42.04 4.45 6.53
N ARG A 3 -41.85 5.62 7.15
CA ARG A 3 -41.50 6.85 6.42
C ARG A 3 -40.06 6.72 5.93
N ILE A 4 -39.90 6.48 4.64
CA ILE A 4 -38.59 6.52 3.98
C ILE A 4 -38.15 7.99 3.96
N PHE A 5 -37.15 8.33 4.78
CA PHE A 5 -36.52 9.65 4.75
C PHE A 5 -35.60 9.71 3.51
N ALA A 6 -36.06 10.35 2.44
CA ALA A 6 -35.20 10.67 1.31
C ALA A 6 -34.22 11.79 1.71
N PRO A 7 -32.89 11.58 1.63
CA PRO A 7 -31.94 12.62 1.95
C PRO A 7 -32.07 13.77 0.94
N ARG A 8 -31.98 15.02 1.44
CA ARG A 8 -32.10 16.22 0.61
C ARG A 8 -31.01 16.22 -0.48
N PRO A 9 -31.28 16.70 -1.70
CA PRO A 9 -30.33 16.69 -2.80
C PRO A 9 -29.01 17.40 -2.45
N LEU A 10 -29.07 18.44 -1.60
CA LEU A 10 -27.89 19.14 -1.09
C LEU A 10 -27.01 18.26 -0.18
N THR A 11 -27.61 17.37 0.61
CA THR A 11 -26.89 16.41 1.46
C THR A 11 -26.21 15.33 0.62
N LEU A 12 -26.86 14.85 -0.45
CA LEU A 12 -26.23 13.95 -1.42
C LEU A 12 -25.04 14.61 -2.12
N LEU A 13 -25.19 15.87 -2.54
CA LEU A 13 -24.12 16.61 -3.22
C LEU A 13 -22.88 16.79 -2.32
N LEU A 14 -23.10 17.07 -1.04
CA LEU A 14 -22.03 17.25 -0.06
C LEU A 14 -21.27 15.94 0.22
N CYS A 15 -21.99 14.82 0.35
CA CYS A 15 -21.36 13.50 0.50
C CYS A 15 -20.57 13.09 -0.74
N ALA A 16 -21.07 13.40 -1.95
CA ALA A 16 -20.36 13.13 -3.19
C ALA A 16 -19.06 13.94 -3.31
N ALA A 17 -19.10 15.23 -2.93
CA ALA A 17 -17.90 16.08 -2.92
C ALA A 17 -16.83 15.58 -1.93
N ALA A 18 -17.24 15.13 -0.73
CA ALA A 18 -16.33 14.55 0.25
C ALA A 18 -15.74 13.19 -0.20
N ALA A 19 -16.51 12.38 -0.93
CA ALA A 19 -16.00 11.13 -1.51
C ALA A 19 -14.93 11.41 -2.58
N LEU A 20 -15.12 12.44 -3.41
CA LEU A 20 -14.18 12.82 -4.47
C LEU A 20 -12.83 13.33 -3.94
N THR A 21 -12.80 14.05 -2.81
CA THR A 21 -11.54 14.50 -2.19
C THR A 21 -10.73 13.37 -1.55
N SER A 22 -11.36 12.21 -1.32
CA SER A 22 -10.73 11.03 -0.71
C SER A 22 -9.97 10.15 -1.73
N PHE A 23 -10.12 10.42 -3.04
CA PHE A 23 -9.48 9.63 -4.10
C PHE A 23 -7.97 9.89 -4.28
N SER A 24 -7.43 10.97 -3.70
CA SER A 24 -5.99 11.28 -3.77
C SER A 24 -5.12 10.18 -3.18
N ALA A 25 -5.60 9.48 -2.15
CA ALA A 25 -4.91 8.35 -1.53
C ALA A 25 -4.80 7.12 -2.46
N LEU A 26 -5.70 6.97 -3.43
CA LEU A 26 -5.65 5.88 -4.40
C LEU A 26 -4.66 6.15 -5.55
N ALA A 27 -4.26 7.40 -5.77
CA ALA A 27 -3.40 7.77 -6.89
C ALA A 27 -2.02 7.08 -6.86
N PHE A 28 -1.54 6.73 -5.68
CA PHE A 28 -0.23 6.07 -5.49
C PHE A 28 -0.32 4.57 -5.27
N GLN A 29 -1.54 4.02 -5.19
CA GLN A 29 -1.74 2.61 -4.88
C GLN A 29 -1.64 1.78 -6.15
N GLN A 30 -0.53 1.06 -6.33
CA GLN A 30 -0.41 0.08 -7.41
C GLN A 30 -1.45 -1.05 -7.23
N SER A 31 -2.02 -1.51 -8.35
CA SER A 31 -3.00 -2.60 -8.31
C SER A 31 -2.33 -3.91 -7.88
N GLY A 32 -2.91 -4.59 -6.90
CA GLY A 32 -2.54 -5.96 -6.50
C GLY A 32 -1.18 -6.15 -5.83
N LYS A 33 -0.33 -5.12 -5.75
CA LYS A 33 1.04 -5.23 -5.23
C LYS A 33 1.33 -4.21 -4.14
N ILE A 34 2.34 -4.52 -3.31
CA ILE A 34 3.07 -3.58 -2.45
C ILE A 34 4.54 -3.73 -2.82
N THR A 35 5.12 -2.67 -3.38
CA THR A 35 6.50 -2.67 -3.83
C THR A 35 7.37 -1.92 -2.82
N ALA A 36 8.41 -2.57 -2.31
CA ALA A 36 9.40 -1.97 -1.42
C ALA A 36 10.78 -2.00 -2.09
N GLY A 37 11.40 -0.83 -2.19
CA GLY A 37 12.83 -0.74 -2.50
C GLY A 37 13.61 -0.73 -1.19
N SER A 38 14.63 -1.59 -1.07
CA SER A 38 15.51 -1.61 0.10
C SER A 38 16.95 -1.90 -0.30
N ASP A 39 17.87 -1.61 0.61
CA ASP A 39 19.27 -1.98 0.47
C ASP A 39 19.49 -3.39 1.05
N MET A 40 19.55 -4.41 0.17
CA MET A 40 19.64 -5.82 0.57
C MET A 40 21.03 -6.24 1.08
N THR A 41 21.69 -5.39 1.88
CA THR A 41 22.99 -5.69 2.50
C THR A 41 22.98 -5.59 4.03
N PHE A 42 21.79 -5.45 4.62
CA PHE A 42 21.63 -5.16 6.04
C PHE A 42 21.09 -6.36 6.83
N PHE A 43 21.91 -7.40 6.94
CA PHE A 43 21.59 -8.57 7.78
C PHE A 43 21.38 -8.16 9.25
N PRO A 44 20.36 -8.69 9.96
CA PRO A 44 19.41 -9.73 9.56
C PRO A 44 18.08 -9.22 9.00
N TYR A 45 17.96 -7.93 8.70
CA TYR A 45 16.69 -7.27 8.37
C TYR A 45 16.31 -7.48 6.90
N GLU A 46 17.18 -7.06 5.98
CA GLU A 46 17.00 -7.26 4.55
C GLU A 46 18.36 -7.58 3.90
N TYR A 47 18.46 -8.78 3.33
CA TYR A 47 19.70 -9.26 2.71
C TYR A 47 19.41 -10.24 1.59
N MET A 48 20.41 -10.51 0.76
CA MET A 48 20.31 -11.54 -0.28
C MET A 48 20.80 -12.89 0.24
N GLU A 49 19.93 -13.90 0.23
CA GLU A 49 20.27 -15.30 0.47
C GLU A 49 19.92 -16.12 -0.76
N ASN A 50 20.88 -16.87 -1.31
CA ASN A 50 20.67 -17.69 -2.53
C ASN A 50 20.04 -16.91 -3.70
N ASN A 51 20.49 -15.65 -3.90
CA ASN A 51 19.95 -14.71 -4.89
C ASN A 51 18.46 -14.35 -4.70
N LYS A 52 17.95 -14.43 -3.47
CA LYS A 52 16.59 -14.00 -3.11
C LYS A 52 16.64 -13.06 -1.90
N PRO A 53 15.78 -12.03 -1.84
CA PRO A 53 15.59 -11.25 -0.62
C PRO A 53 15.15 -12.13 0.54
N ALA A 54 15.79 -11.95 1.69
CA ALA A 54 15.52 -12.64 2.95
C ALA A 54 15.71 -11.68 4.14
N GLY A 55 15.22 -12.09 5.31
CA GLY A 55 15.33 -11.34 6.56
C GLY A 55 14.01 -10.84 7.11
N PHE A 56 14.07 -10.23 8.30
CA PHE A 56 12.89 -9.79 9.04
C PHE A 56 12.00 -8.83 8.25
N ASP A 57 12.57 -7.82 7.58
CA ASP A 57 11.80 -6.81 6.84
C ASP A 57 11.09 -7.42 5.62
N ILE A 58 11.71 -8.43 5.00
CA ILE A 58 11.12 -9.19 3.88
C ILE A 58 9.91 -10.01 4.34
N GLU A 59 10.03 -10.72 5.47
CA GLU A 59 8.95 -11.51 6.05
C GLU A 59 7.80 -10.62 6.56
N LEU A 60 8.14 -9.47 7.15
CA LEU A 60 7.17 -8.48 7.62
C LEU A 60 6.33 -7.95 6.45
N LEU A 61 6.97 -7.56 5.34
CA LEU A 61 6.28 -7.06 4.17
C LEU A 61 5.38 -8.12 3.54
N ASP A 62 5.83 -9.37 3.45
CA ASP A 62 5.03 -10.49 2.93
C ASP A 62 3.78 -10.72 3.79
N GLY A 63 3.93 -10.73 5.12
CA GLY A 63 2.80 -10.85 6.06
C GLY A 63 1.80 -9.70 5.93
N LEU A 64 2.29 -8.46 5.77
CA LEU A 64 1.45 -7.29 5.55
C LEU A 64 0.70 -7.39 4.20
N ALA A 65 1.41 -7.72 3.11
CA ALA A 65 0.82 -7.85 1.79
C ALA A 65 -0.26 -8.93 1.76
N LYS A 66 -0.02 -10.08 2.39
CA LYS A 66 -1.01 -11.15 2.55
C LYS A 66 -2.27 -10.66 3.28
N THR A 67 -2.11 -9.90 4.37
CA THR A 67 -3.24 -9.32 5.12
C THR A 67 -4.06 -8.36 4.26
N MET A 68 -3.41 -7.66 3.33
CA MET A 68 -4.04 -6.72 2.40
C MET A 68 -4.58 -7.38 1.11
N GLY A 69 -4.41 -8.70 0.92
CA GLY A 69 -4.77 -9.40 -0.31
C GLY A 69 -3.90 -8.98 -1.50
N ARG A 70 -2.62 -8.71 -1.27
CA ARG A 70 -1.64 -8.21 -2.25
C ARG A 70 -0.40 -9.09 -2.31
N GLU A 71 0.39 -8.90 -3.36
CA GLU A 71 1.72 -9.49 -3.52
C GLU A 71 2.80 -8.51 -3.05
N ALA A 72 3.73 -8.97 -2.22
CA ALA A 72 4.93 -8.21 -1.85
C ALA A 72 5.97 -8.31 -2.98
N VAL A 73 6.52 -7.17 -3.39
CA VAL A 73 7.62 -7.10 -4.37
C VAL A 73 8.79 -6.35 -3.74
N ASN A 74 9.90 -7.05 -3.57
CA ASN A 74 11.13 -6.49 -3.03
C ASN A 74 12.10 -6.16 -4.17
N ILE A 75 12.54 -4.90 -4.23
CA ILE A 75 13.49 -4.41 -5.21
C ILE A 75 14.80 -4.07 -4.49
N ASP A 76 15.88 -4.73 -4.86
CA ASP A 76 17.21 -4.37 -4.38
C ASP A 76 17.67 -3.06 -5.04
N THR A 77 18.08 -2.10 -4.21
CA THR A 77 18.72 -0.84 -4.60
C THR A 77 19.76 -0.47 -3.55
N ARG A 78 20.40 0.70 -3.65
CA ARG A 78 21.32 1.21 -2.63
C ARG A 78 20.66 2.34 -1.86
N PHE A 79 20.93 2.45 -0.55
CA PHE A 79 20.30 3.48 0.29
C PHE A 79 20.35 4.91 -0.30
N PRO A 80 21.47 5.39 -0.88
CA PRO A 80 21.53 6.72 -1.50
C PRO A 80 20.59 6.91 -2.71
N ASN A 81 20.10 5.83 -3.31
CA ASN A 81 19.26 5.83 -4.51
C ASN A 81 17.78 5.54 -4.20
N LEU A 82 17.39 5.42 -2.91
CA LEU A 82 16.02 5.07 -2.53
C LEU A 82 15.01 6.17 -2.86
N ILE A 83 15.39 7.42 -2.66
CA ILE A 83 14.56 8.59 -2.95
C ILE A 83 15.34 9.47 -3.93
N PRO A 84 14.92 9.53 -5.21
CA PRO A 84 15.53 10.41 -6.21
C PRO A 84 15.14 11.89 -6.01
#